data_AF-A0AA41U3N3-F1
#
_entry.id   AF-A0AA41U3N3-F1
#
_cell.length_a   1.000
_cell.length_b   1.000
_cell.length_c   1.000
_cell.angle_alpha   90.00
_cell.angle_beta   90.00
_cell.angle_gamma   90.00
#
_symmetry.space_group_name_H-M   'P 1'
#
loop_
_entity.id
_entity.type
_entity.pdbx_description
1 polymer ?
#
loop_
_entity_poly.entity_id
_entity_poly.type
_entity_poly.pdbx_seq_one_letter_code
_entity_poly.pdbx_strand_id
1 'polypeptide(L)'
;MAREPQGALPDERRRRPRLDQPKLPQRRFSPFPKYDPESFGRISERIARFLGTGRFLVYMTATIILWVLWNIAAPTEWKFDQYPFIFLTLALSLQASYAAPLILLAQNRQDDRDRVNLEQDRARNERNIADTEYLTREVAALRIALGEVATRDFLRSELQSLIKELDERRETEQWLSAQVDAVLGDDADGGEGRSGRDGGRGGPPRRGGPPSGT
;
A
#
# COMPACT_ATOMS: atom_id res chain seq x y z
N MET A 1 72.20 -21.79 55.44
CA MET A 1 71.24 -20.76 55.90
C MET A 1 70.69 -20.03 54.68
N ALA A 2 69.39 -20.21 54.44
CA ALA A 2 68.42 -19.42 53.66
C ALA A 2 68.84 -18.69 52.36
N ARG A 3 68.24 -19.09 51.23
CA ARG A 3 67.06 -18.42 50.62
C ARG A 3 66.60 -19.17 49.36
N GLU A 4 65.33 -19.59 49.35
CA GLU A 4 64.63 -19.95 48.12
C GLU A 4 64.42 -18.70 47.24
N PRO A 5 64.35 -18.90 45.92
CA PRO A 5 63.37 -18.19 45.12
C PRO A 5 62.40 -19.17 44.45
N GLN A 6 61.12 -18.97 44.74
CA GLN A 6 59.97 -19.58 44.07
C GLN A 6 60.02 -19.26 42.56
N GLY A 7 59.87 -20.29 41.73
CA GLY A 7 59.83 -20.16 40.27
C GLY A 7 58.91 -21.19 39.64
N ALA A 8 57.72 -20.73 39.26
CA ALA A 8 56.85 -21.26 38.21
C ALA A 8 56.27 -22.68 38.37
N LEU A 9 55.04 -22.73 38.89
CA LEU A 9 54.07 -23.76 38.53
C LEU A 9 53.79 -23.65 37.01
N PRO A 10 53.88 -24.71 36.20
CA PRO A 10 53.27 -24.71 34.89
C PRO A 10 51.74 -24.69 35.07
N ASP A 11 51.15 -23.55 34.73
CA ASP A 11 49.71 -23.33 34.66
C ASP A 11 49.12 -24.18 33.52
N GLU A 12 48.89 -25.47 33.76
CA GLU A 12 48.08 -26.34 32.89
C GLU A 12 46.59 -25.99 33.01
N ARG A 13 46.25 -24.72 32.75
CA ARG A 13 44.89 -24.35 32.35
C ARG A 13 44.64 -24.89 30.95
N ARG A 14 44.30 -26.18 30.94
CA ARG A 14 43.62 -26.92 29.87
C ARG A 14 42.61 -25.98 29.20
N ARG A 15 42.97 -25.43 28.03
CA ARG A 15 42.08 -24.63 27.18
C ARG A 15 40.85 -25.48 26.88
N ARG A 16 39.76 -25.25 27.62
CA ARG A 16 38.45 -25.81 27.30
C ARG A 16 38.04 -25.26 25.93
N PRO A 17 37.66 -26.10 24.95
CA PRO A 17 37.13 -25.62 23.69
C PRO A 17 35.87 -24.79 23.98
N ARG A 18 35.90 -23.50 23.65
CA ARG A 18 34.75 -22.61 23.80
C ARG A 18 33.63 -23.10 22.87
N LEU A 19 32.47 -23.41 23.44
CA LEU A 19 31.29 -23.91 22.73
C LEU A 19 30.51 -22.80 21.97
N ASP A 20 30.99 -21.56 21.99
CA ASP A 20 30.27 -20.40 21.45
C ASP A 20 30.55 -20.08 19.97
N GLN A 21 31.18 -21.00 19.22
CA GLN A 21 31.27 -20.85 17.77
C GLN A 21 30.06 -21.55 17.12
N PRO A 22 29.14 -20.81 16.48
CA PRO A 22 28.14 -21.45 15.64
C PRO A 22 28.88 -22.20 14.54
N LYS A 23 28.86 -23.53 14.61
CA LYS A 23 29.39 -24.40 13.57
C LYS A 23 28.63 -24.08 12.28
N LEU A 24 29.28 -23.35 11.38
CA LEU A 24 28.85 -23.21 10.00
C LEU A 24 28.57 -24.63 9.46
N PRO A 25 27.38 -24.89 8.88
CA PRO A 25 26.98 -26.23 8.53
C PRO A 25 27.99 -26.79 7.53
N GLN A 26 28.71 -27.82 7.97
CA GLN A 26 29.56 -28.65 7.14
C GLN A 26 28.75 -29.00 5.90
N ARG A 27 29.23 -28.52 4.75
CA ARG A 27 28.63 -28.70 3.44
C ARG A 27 28.63 -30.21 3.15
N ARG A 28 27.56 -30.90 3.57
CA ARG A 28 27.32 -32.30 3.23
C ARG A 28 27.34 -32.37 1.72
N PHE A 29 28.31 -33.09 1.16
CA PHE A 29 28.26 -33.53 -0.22
C PHE A 29 27.01 -34.38 -0.36
N SER A 30 25.94 -33.77 -0.85
CA SER A 30 24.70 -34.45 -1.19
C SER A 30 24.87 -35.05 -2.60
N PRO A 31 24.79 -36.37 -2.77
CA PRO A 31 24.91 -37.03 -4.07
C PRO A 31 23.62 -36.94 -4.89
N PHE A 32 22.58 -36.25 -4.41
CA PHE A 32 21.36 -36.09 -5.16
C PHE A 32 21.55 -35.02 -6.25
N PRO A 33 21.27 -35.34 -7.54
CA PRO A 33 21.27 -34.33 -8.59
C PRO A 33 20.30 -33.21 -8.18
N LYS A 34 20.85 -32.02 -7.99
CA LYS A 34 20.05 -30.83 -7.66
C LYS A 34 19.18 -30.56 -8.87
N TYR A 35 17.91 -30.91 -8.75
CA TYR A 35 16.89 -30.58 -9.73
C TYR A 35 16.85 -29.06 -9.87
N ASP A 36 17.14 -28.54 -11.06
CA ASP A 36 17.26 -27.11 -11.30
C ASP A 36 15.84 -26.49 -11.45
N PRO A 37 15.34 -25.77 -10.44
CA PRO A 37 13.94 -25.31 -10.40
C PRO A 37 13.64 -24.27 -11.48
N GLU A 38 14.66 -23.60 -12.03
CA GLU A 38 14.51 -22.57 -13.06
C GLU A 38 14.15 -23.16 -14.43
N SER A 39 14.75 -24.30 -14.77
CA SER A 39 14.50 -25.02 -16.01
C SER A 39 13.09 -25.63 -16.05
N PHE A 40 12.64 -26.20 -14.93
CA PHE A 40 11.25 -26.66 -14.77
C PHE A 40 10.25 -25.50 -14.69
N GLY A 41 10.66 -24.38 -14.10
CA GLY A 41 9.99 -23.07 -14.14
C GLY A 41 9.36 -22.77 -15.50
N ARG A 42 10.23 -22.68 -16.50
CA ARG A 42 9.91 -22.31 -17.90
C ARG A 42 9.12 -23.38 -18.64
N ILE A 43 9.44 -24.66 -18.44
CA ILE A 43 8.72 -25.77 -19.08
C ILE A 43 7.27 -25.80 -18.60
N SER A 44 7.04 -25.70 -17.28
CA SER A 44 5.69 -25.71 -16.74
C SER A 44 4.89 -24.48 -17.15
N GLU A 45 5.50 -23.31 -17.31
CA GLU A 45 4.79 -22.11 -17.80
C GLU A 45 4.28 -22.31 -19.23
N ARG A 46 5.09 -22.95 -20.09
CA ARG A 46 4.68 -23.31 -21.45
C ARG A 46 3.58 -24.36 -21.45
N ILE A 47 3.69 -25.38 -20.59
CA ILE A 47 2.67 -26.43 -20.41
C ILE A 47 1.36 -25.81 -19.88
N ALA A 48 1.41 -24.92 -18.90
CA ALA A 48 0.22 -24.25 -18.33
C ALA A 48 -0.50 -23.40 -19.39
N ARG A 49 0.23 -22.62 -20.19
CA ARG A 49 -0.35 -21.88 -21.33
C ARG A 49 -0.96 -22.81 -22.38
N PHE A 50 -0.35 -23.97 -22.60
CA PHE A 50 -0.81 -24.95 -23.57
C PHE A 50 -2.07 -25.71 -23.11
N LEU A 51 -2.13 -26.15 -21.85
CA LEU A 51 -3.28 -26.85 -21.27
C LEU A 51 -4.45 -25.90 -20.98
N GLY A 52 -4.20 -24.65 -20.61
CA GLY A 52 -5.23 -23.65 -20.35
C GLY A 52 -5.94 -23.14 -21.61
N THR A 53 -5.35 -23.38 -22.80
CA THR A 53 -5.96 -23.01 -24.07
C THR A 53 -6.71 -24.21 -24.65
N GLY A 54 -7.98 -24.04 -25.07
CA GLY A 54 -8.79 -25.10 -25.70
C GLY A 54 -8.18 -25.77 -26.95
N ARG A 55 -7.05 -25.26 -27.44
CA ARG A 55 -6.25 -25.81 -28.53
C ARG A 55 -5.75 -27.24 -28.25
N PHE A 56 -5.42 -27.59 -27.00
CA PHE A 56 -4.96 -28.96 -26.68
C PHE A 56 -6.04 -30.00 -27.00
N LEU A 57 -7.28 -29.73 -26.59
CA LEU A 57 -8.41 -30.62 -26.85
C LEU A 57 -8.64 -30.78 -28.36
N VAL A 58 -8.55 -29.69 -29.13
CA VAL A 58 -8.68 -29.73 -30.60
C VAL A 58 -7.62 -30.64 -31.23
N TYR A 59 -6.34 -30.49 -30.84
CA TYR A 59 -5.27 -31.35 -31.36
C TYR A 59 -5.45 -32.83 -30.98
N MET A 60 -5.86 -33.11 -29.74
CA MET A 60 -6.12 -34.48 -29.28
C MET A 60 -7.27 -35.14 -30.05
N THR A 61 -8.39 -34.43 -30.20
CA THR A 61 -9.54 -34.91 -30.97
C THR A 61 -9.19 -35.12 -32.44
N ALA A 62 -8.46 -34.18 -33.06
CA ALA A 62 -8.01 -34.31 -34.44
C ALA A 62 -7.10 -35.54 -34.64
N THR A 63 -6.21 -35.80 -33.68
CA THR A 63 -5.32 -36.98 -33.71
C THR A 63 -6.10 -38.29 -33.65
N ILE A 64 -7.10 -38.38 -32.75
CA ILE A 64 -7.98 -39.55 -32.64
C ILE A 64 -8.76 -39.75 -33.94
N ILE A 65 -9.37 -38.69 -34.48
CA ILE A 65 -10.12 -38.75 -35.74
C ILE A 65 -9.21 -39.21 -36.88
N LEU A 66 -8.00 -38.64 -36.99
CA LEU A 66 -7.05 -39.02 -38.03
C LEU A 66 -6.65 -40.50 -37.93
N TRP A 67 -6.42 -41.00 -36.71
CA TRP A 67 -6.10 -42.41 -36.47
C TRP A 67 -7.24 -43.35 -36.89
N VAL A 68 -8.48 -42.99 -36.51
CA VAL A 68 -9.67 -43.76 -36.87
C VAL A 68 -9.89 -43.74 -38.38
N LEU A 69 -9.80 -42.56 -39.02
CA LEU A 69 -9.93 -42.42 -40.47
C LEU A 69 -8.85 -43.22 -41.22
N TRP A 70 -7.60 -43.18 -40.76
CA TRP A 70 -6.52 -43.97 -41.33
C TRP A 70 -6.83 -45.47 -41.27
N ASN A 71 -7.26 -45.98 -40.13
CA ASN A 71 -7.55 -47.41 -39.97
C ASN A 71 -8.83 -47.88 -40.70
N ILE A 72 -9.78 -46.99 -40.97
CA ILE A 72 -10.98 -47.29 -41.77
C ILE A 72 -10.67 -47.25 -43.27
N ALA A 73 -9.96 -46.20 -43.73
CA ALA A 73 -9.70 -45.96 -45.14
C ALA A 73 -8.50 -46.75 -45.71
N ALA A 74 -7.61 -47.26 -44.84
CA ALA A 74 -6.48 -48.07 -45.27
C ALA A 74 -6.93 -49.42 -45.87
N PRO A 75 -6.31 -49.89 -46.96
CA PRO A 75 -6.52 -51.25 -47.49
C PRO A 75 -6.23 -52.31 -46.42
N THR A 76 -6.90 -53.46 -46.48
CA THR A 76 -6.84 -54.52 -45.44
C THR A 76 -5.42 -54.98 -45.08
N GLU A 77 -4.47 -54.86 -46.01
CA GLU A 77 -3.06 -55.20 -45.79
C GLU A 77 -2.29 -54.17 -44.94
N TRP A 78 -2.79 -52.93 -44.85
CA TRP A 78 -2.15 -51.82 -44.11
C TRP A 78 -2.97 -51.37 -42.89
N LYS A 79 -4.04 -52.12 -42.54
CA LYS A 79 -4.83 -51.87 -41.33
C LYS A 79 -4.02 -52.29 -40.11
N PHE A 80 -3.43 -51.30 -39.45
CA PHE A 80 -2.62 -51.52 -38.25
C PHE A 80 -3.48 -51.83 -37.02
N ASP A 81 -4.69 -51.27 -36.94
CA ASP A 81 -5.61 -51.37 -35.80
C ASP A 81 -7.08 -51.53 -36.26
N GLN A 82 -7.54 -52.77 -36.45
CA GLN A 82 -8.91 -53.08 -36.85
C GLN A 82 -9.88 -52.94 -35.66
N TYR A 83 -11.17 -52.66 -35.93
CA TYR A 83 -12.24 -52.60 -34.91
C TYR A 83 -12.16 -53.85 -34.00
N PRO A 84 -11.98 -53.71 -32.67
CA PRO A 84 -12.34 -52.57 -31.79
C PRO A 84 -11.21 -51.56 -31.42
N PHE A 85 -10.18 -51.36 -32.25
CA PHE A 85 -9.08 -50.39 -32.03
C PHE A 85 -8.30 -50.62 -30.71
N ILE A 86 -7.67 -51.78 -30.58
CA ILE A 86 -6.98 -52.18 -29.36
C ILE A 86 -5.75 -51.30 -29.08
N PHE A 87 -5.02 -50.89 -30.11
CA PHE A 87 -3.82 -50.06 -29.94
C PHE A 87 -4.20 -48.66 -29.48
N LEU A 88 -5.24 -48.06 -30.07
CA LEU A 88 -5.74 -46.76 -29.62
C LEU A 88 -6.19 -46.82 -28.16
N THR A 89 -6.89 -47.89 -27.76
CA THR A 89 -7.34 -48.08 -26.37
C THR A 89 -6.17 -48.26 -25.40
N LEU A 90 -5.16 -49.05 -25.77
CA LEU A 90 -3.94 -49.22 -24.99
C LEU A 90 -3.17 -47.90 -24.86
N ALA A 91 -3.05 -47.14 -25.94
CA ALA A 91 -2.39 -45.84 -25.93
C ALA A 91 -3.13 -44.83 -25.03
N LEU A 92 -4.46 -44.76 -25.11
CA LEU A 92 -5.26 -43.87 -24.26
C LEU A 92 -5.19 -44.26 -22.78
N SER A 93 -5.20 -45.55 -22.45
CA SER A 93 -5.07 -46.00 -21.06
C SER A 93 -3.68 -45.71 -20.50
N LEU A 94 -2.62 -45.91 -21.29
CA LEU A 94 -1.27 -45.52 -20.92
C LEU A 94 -1.13 -44.00 -20.76
N GLN A 95 -1.73 -43.22 -21.66
CA GLN A 95 -1.72 -41.75 -21.60
C GLN A 95 -2.33 -41.27 -20.27
N ALA A 96 -3.49 -41.80 -19.88
CA ALA A 96 -4.13 -41.46 -18.62
C ALA A 96 -3.27 -41.84 -17.41
N SER A 97 -2.63 -43.02 -17.45
CA SER A 97 -1.75 -43.49 -16.38
C SER A 97 -0.52 -42.62 -16.17
N TYR A 98 0.13 -42.15 -17.24
CA TYR A 98 1.30 -41.26 -17.14
C TYR A 98 0.91 -39.79 -16.87
N ALA A 99 -0.31 -39.38 -17.22
CA ALA A 99 -0.80 -38.03 -16.91
C ALA A 99 -0.90 -37.79 -15.40
N ALA A 100 -1.36 -38.77 -14.62
CA ALA A 100 -1.53 -38.65 -13.16
C ALA A 100 -0.24 -38.20 -12.42
N PRO A 101 0.92 -38.87 -12.55
CA PRO A 101 2.15 -38.44 -11.89
C PRO A 101 2.68 -37.10 -12.40
N LEU A 102 2.49 -36.79 -13.69
CA LEU A 102 2.90 -35.49 -14.25
C LEU A 102 2.03 -34.35 -13.68
N ILE A 103 0.73 -34.58 -13.55
CA ILE A 103 -0.20 -33.64 -12.90
C ILE A 103 0.17 -33.45 -11.43
N LEU A 104 0.48 -34.53 -10.69
CA LEU A 104 0.91 -34.44 -9.30
C LEU A 104 2.19 -33.61 -9.13
N LEU A 105 3.18 -33.76 -10.02
CA LEU A 105 4.39 -32.95 -10.01
C LEU A 105 4.11 -31.48 -10.35
N ALA A 106 3.18 -31.22 -11.28
CA ALA A 106 2.75 -29.87 -11.61
C ALA A 106 1.99 -29.21 -10.45
N GLN A 107 1.14 -29.99 -9.74
CA GLN A 107 0.36 -29.55 -8.59
C GLN A 107 1.25 -29.23 -7.38
N ASN A 108 2.15 -30.13 -6.97
CA ASN A 108 3.05 -29.87 -5.83
C ASN A 108 3.83 -28.55 -5.98
N ARG A 109 4.25 -28.21 -7.19
CA ARG A 109 4.96 -26.96 -7.46
C ARG A 109 4.02 -25.74 -7.51
N GLN A 110 2.78 -25.94 -7.92
CA GLN A 110 1.76 -24.89 -7.85
C GLN A 110 1.48 -24.57 -6.38
N ASP A 111 1.33 -25.60 -5.54
CA ASP A 111 1.11 -25.47 -4.09
C ASP A 111 2.30 -24.77 -3.39
N ASP A 112 3.54 -25.08 -3.77
CA ASP A 112 4.73 -24.41 -3.25
C ASP A 112 4.75 -22.90 -3.59
N ARG A 113 4.38 -22.53 -4.82
CA ARG A 113 4.27 -21.12 -5.23
C ARG A 113 3.13 -20.43 -4.51
N ASP A 114 1.98 -21.09 -4.41
CA ASP A 114 0.80 -20.54 -3.75
C ASP A 114 1.07 -20.33 -2.26
N ARG A 115 1.85 -21.22 -1.63
CA ARG A 115 2.33 -21.04 -0.26
C ARG A 115 3.22 -19.79 -0.12
N VAL A 116 4.21 -19.61 -0.99
CA VAL A 116 5.08 -18.41 -0.95
C VAL A 116 4.27 -17.13 -1.18
N ASN A 117 3.34 -17.15 -2.13
CA ASN A 117 2.46 -16.02 -2.39
C ASN A 117 1.59 -15.70 -1.17
N LEU A 118 1.03 -16.72 -0.50
CA LEU A 118 0.25 -16.54 0.74
C LEU A 118 1.10 -15.98 1.89
N GLU A 119 2.34 -16.43 2.06
CA GLU A 119 3.25 -15.89 3.08
C GLU A 119 3.59 -14.42 2.79
N GLN A 120 3.84 -14.06 1.53
CA GLN A 120 4.07 -12.67 1.13
C GLN A 120 2.84 -11.80 1.31
N ASP A 121 1.65 -12.31 0.98
CA ASP A 121 0.40 -11.58 1.12
C ASP A 121 0.07 -11.32 2.59
N ARG A 122 0.30 -12.31 3.46
CA ARG A 122 0.20 -12.11 4.93
C ARG A 122 1.12 -11.01 5.42
N ALA A 123 2.40 -11.05 5.04
CA ALA A 123 3.37 -10.03 5.44
C ALA A 123 3.02 -8.63 4.91
N ARG A 124 2.45 -8.53 3.71
CA ARG A 124 1.94 -7.26 3.16
C ARG A 124 0.72 -6.79 3.93
N ASN A 125 -0.21 -7.67 4.26
CA ASN A 125 -1.41 -7.34 5.00
C ASN A 125 -1.09 -6.83 6.42
N GLU A 126 -0.14 -7.46 7.10
CA GLU A 126 0.36 -6.98 8.41
C GLU A 126 0.93 -5.56 8.32
N ARG A 127 1.71 -5.26 7.28
CA ARG A 127 2.23 -3.90 7.03
C ARG A 127 1.12 -2.92 6.73
N ASN A 128 0.15 -3.28 5.89
CA ASN A 128 -0.98 -2.41 5.56
C ASN A 128 -1.83 -2.08 6.80
N ILE A 129 -2.03 -3.05 7.70
CA ILE A 129 -2.72 -2.83 8.97
C ILE A 129 -1.92 -1.85 9.82
N ALA A 130 -0.61 -2.05 9.97
CA ALA A 130 0.26 -1.15 10.74
C ALA A 130 0.28 0.28 10.15
N ASP A 131 0.34 0.42 8.83
CA ASP A 131 0.30 1.72 8.14
C ASP A 131 -1.06 2.40 8.35
N THR A 132 -2.16 1.64 8.31
CA THR A 132 -3.51 2.16 8.57
C THR A 132 -3.67 2.61 10.02
N GLU A 133 -3.14 1.84 10.98
CA GLU A 133 -3.12 2.24 12.39
C GLU A 133 -2.29 3.50 12.62
N TYR A 134 -1.13 3.60 11.97
CA TYR A 134 -0.28 4.79 12.02
C TYR A 134 -1.00 6.01 11.45
N LEU A 135 -1.55 5.92 10.24
CA LEU A 135 -2.32 7.00 9.62
C LEU A 135 -3.53 7.40 10.46
N THR A 136 -4.23 6.44 11.07
CA THR A 136 -5.38 6.73 11.94
C THR A 136 -4.95 7.51 13.18
N ARG A 137 -3.82 7.14 13.80
CA ARG A 137 -3.26 7.87 14.94
C ARG A 137 -2.82 9.27 14.53
N GLU A 138 -2.17 9.40 13.38
CA GLU A 138 -1.70 10.69 12.89
C GLU A 138 -2.87 11.63 12.55
N VAL A 139 -3.93 11.11 11.92
CA VAL A 139 -5.16 11.86 11.64
C VAL A 139 -5.87 12.27 12.95
N ALA A 140 -5.89 11.40 13.96
CA ALA A 140 -6.45 11.74 15.27
C ALA A 140 -5.63 12.86 15.95
N ALA A 141 -4.30 12.79 15.90
CA ALA A 141 -3.42 13.83 16.42
C ALA A 141 -3.60 15.16 15.67
N LEU A 142 -3.66 15.12 14.34
CA LEU A 142 -3.94 16.29 13.50
C LEU A 142 -5.31 16.89 13.82
N ARG A 143 -6.34 16.07 14.04
CA ARG A 143 -7.68 16.54 14.42
C ARG A 143 -7.68 17.25 15.77
N ILE A 144 -6.91 16.75 16.75
CA ILE A 144 -6.77 17.40 18.06
C ILE A 144 -6.04 18.74 17.92
N ALA A 145 -4.90 18.75 17.22
CA ALA A 145 -4.12 19.97 16.98
C ALA A 145 -4.93 21.04 16.23
N LEU A 146 -5.69 20.64 15.19
CA LEU A 146 -6.61 21.54 14.49
C LEU A 146 -7.79 21.96 15.38
N GLY A 147 -8.30 21.09 16.26
CA GLY A 147 -9.36 21.43 17.20
C GLY A 147 -8.95 22.49 18.23
N GLU A 148 -7.70 22.44 18.70
CA GLU A 148 -7.13 23.43 19.61
C GLU A 148 -6.94 24.79 18.92
N VAL A 149 -6.34 24.81 17.72
CA VAL A 149 -6.05 26.06 16.97
C VAL A 149 -7.29 26.65 16.30
N ALA A 150 -8.24 25.82 15.85
CA ALA A 150 -9.49 26.26 15.23
C ALA A 150 -10.63 26.41 16.23
N THR A 151 -10.35 26.72 17.50
CA THR A 151 -11.43 27.11 18.41
C THR A 151 -12.11 28.36 17.85
N ARG A 152 -13.44 28.31 17.71
CA ARG A 152 -14.25 29.40 17.17
C ARG A 152 -13.93 30.73 17.86
N ASP A 153 -13.66 30.69 19.15
CA ASP A 153 -13.37 31.88 19.95
C ASP A 153 -11.98 32.45 19.65
N PHE A 154 -10.97 31.62 19.37
CA PHE A 154 -9.64 32.08 18.93
C PHE A 154 -9.71 32.68 17.52
N LEU A 155 -10.35 31.99 16.56
CA LEU A 155 -10.56 32.55 15.22
C LEU A 155 -11.34 33.87 15.28
N ARG A 156 -12.32 33.95 16.19
CA ARG A 156 -13.12 35.15 16.39
C ARG A 156 -12.31 36.28 17.03
N SER A 157 -11.50 36.00 18.04
CA SER A 157 -10.65 37.01 18.67
C SER A 157 -9.60 37.52 17.69
N GLU A 158 -9.03 36.64 16.87
CA GLU A 158 -8.02 37.04 15.89
C GLU A 158 -8.63 37.85 14.73
N LEU A 159 -9.80 37.43 14.22
CA LEU A 159 -10.56 38.25 13.26
C LEU A 159 -10.95 39.61 13.85
N GLN A 160 -11.41 39.66 15.11
CA GLN A 160 -11.74 40.92 15.76
C GLN A 160 -10.52 41.80 16.00
N SER A 161 -9.39 41.20 16.40
CA SER A 161 -8.11 41.88 16.57
C SER A 161 -7.66 42.52 15.25
N LEU A 162 -7.66 41.76 14.15
CA LEU A 162 -7.31 42.26 12.82
C LEU A 162 -8.28 43.35 12.33
N ILE A 163 -9.59 43.20 12.57
CA ILE A 163 -10.58 44.23 12.23
C ILE A 163 -10.31 45.51 13.03
N LYS A 164 -10.05 45.39 14.34
CA LYS A 164 -9.78 46.52 15.21
C LYS A 164 -8.52 47.27 14.78
N GLU A 165 -7.45 46.53 14.43
CA GLU A 165 -6.23 47.14 13.93
C GLU A 165 -6.46 47.90 12.61
N LEU A 166 -7.28 47.36 11.70
CA LEU A 166 -7.64 48.05 10.46
C LEU A 166 -8.49 49.30 10.70
N ASP A 167 -9.39 49.27 11.68
CA ASP A 167 -10.25 50.42 12.01
C ASP A 167 -9.45 51.54 12.69
N GLU A 168 -8.59 51.20 13.64
CA GLU A 168 -7.65 52.14 14.28
C GLU A 168 -6.75 52.83 13.24
N ARG A 169 -6.24 52.07 12.25
CA ARG A 169 -5.47 52.65 11.14
C ARG A 169 -6.29 53.66 10.34
N ARG A 170 -7.55 53.35 10.02
CA ARG A 170 -8.46 54.25 9.31
C ARG A 170 -8.79 55.50 10.12
N GLU A 171 -9.06 55.37 11.42
CA GLU A 171 -9.31 56.52 12.30
C GLU A 171 -8.07 57.41 12.40
N THR A 172 -6.88 56.81 12.47
CA THR A 172 -5.61 57.57 12.49
C THR A 172 -5.41 58.35 11.19
N GLU A 173 -5.70 57.74 10.04
CA GLU A 173 -5.68 58.41 8.74
C GLU A 173 -6.73 59.54 8.65
N GLN A 174 -7.92 59.32 9.20
CA GLN A 174 -8.98 60.33 9.26
C GLN A 174 -8.64 61.50 10.20
N TRP A 175 -8.03 61.23 11.35
CA TRP A 175 -7.58 62.28 12.27
C TRP A 175 -6.43 63.08 11.67
N LEU A 176 -5.46 62.42 11.03
CA LEU A 176 -4.37 63.10 10.32
C LEU A 176 -4.91 63.99 9.20
N SER A 177 -5.85 63.50 8.39
CA SER A 177 -6.48 64.30 7.34
C SER A 177 -7.31 65.47 7.90
N ALA A 178 -8.11 65.26 8.95
CA ALA A 178 -8.87 66.33 9.59
C ALA A 178 -7.97 67.40 10.25
N GLN A 179 -6.85 66.99 10.86
CA GLN A 179 -5.86 67.90 11.44
C GLN A 179 -5.16 68.73 10.34
N VAL A 180 -4.85 68.10 9.21
CA VAL A 180 -4.30 68.78 8.03
C VAL A 180 -5.33 69.75 7.44
N ASP A 181 -6.58 69.35 7.29
CA ASP A 181 -7.66 70.20 6.80
C ASP A 181 -7.96 71.36 7.75
N ALA A 182 -7.88 71.17 9.07
CA ALA A 182 -8.05 72.25 10.04
C ALA A 182 -6.89 73.26 10.01
N VAL A 183 -5.66 72.79 9.80
CA VAL A 183 -4.47 73.65 9.65
C VAL A 183 -4.47 74.38 8.31
N LEU A 184 -4.95 73.74 7.24
CA LEU A 184 -5.07 74.35 5.91
C LEU A 184 -6.36 75.18 5.76
N GLY A 185 -7.39 74.92 6.56
CA GLY A 185 -8.73 75.53 6.50
C GLY A 185 -8.87 76.82 7.31
N ASP A 186 -7.96 77.09 8.25
CA ASP A 186 -7.89 78.38 8.97
C ASP A 186 -7.64 79.57 8.01
N ASP A 187 -7.10 79.32 6.81
CA ASP A 187 -6.93 80.33 5.77
C ASP A 187 -8.19 80.56 4.89
N ALA A 188 -9.29 79.82 5.09
CA ALA A 188 -10.38 79.76 4.10
C ALA A 188 -11.78 80.23 4.54
N ASP A 189 -12.06 80.53 5.83
CA ASP A 189 -13.43 80.90 6.24
C ASP A 189 -13.52 82.20 7.05
N GLY A 190 -13.65 83.30 6.32
CA GLY A 190 -14.16 84.57 6.82
C GLY A 190 -15.35 85.02 5.98
N GLY A 191 -16.57 84.58 6.31
CA GLY A 191 -17.76 85.18 5.70
C GLY A 191 -19.11 84.52 6.01
N GLU A 192 -19.89 85.21 6.84
CA GLU A 192 -21.37 85.17 6.93
C GLU A 192 -21.98 83.91 7.59
N GLY A 193 -23.06 83.96 8.38
CA GLY A 193 -24.08 84.95 8.64
C GLY A 193 -25.21 84.25 9.42
N ARG A 194 -25.84 84.98 10.33
CA ARG A 194 -26.76 84.54 11.39
C ARG A 194 -28.06 83.85 10.90
N SER A 195 -28.69 83.12 11.85
CA SER A 195 -30.11 83.28 12.29
C SER A 195 -31.04 82.07 12.12
N GLY A 196 -31.88 81.83 13.14
CA GLY A 196 -33.17 81.11 13.06
C GLY A 196 -33.18 79.77 13.83
N ARG A 197 -33.63 79.71 15.09
CA ARG A 197 -35.04 79.69 15.57
C ARG A 197 -35.66 78.28 15.59
N ASP A 198 -35.86 77.80 16.83
CA ASP A 198 -37.05 77.14 17.40
C ASP A 198 -37.59 75.81 16.80
N GLY A 199 -37.93 74.91 17.72
CA GLY A 199 -39.06 74.00 17.57
C GLY A 199 -38.75 72.51 17.63
N GLY A 200 -39.40 71.81 18.56
CA GLY A 200 -39.92 70.47 18.27
C GLY A 200 -39.70 69.38 19.32
N ARG A 201 -40.75 69.11 20.10
CA ARG A 201 -40.96 67.92 20.94
C ARG A 201 -40.88 66.60 20.16
N GLY A 202 -40.59 65.51 20.86
CA GLY A 202 -41.06 64.17 20.47
C GLY A 202 -40.43 63.03 21.28
N GLY A 203 -41.24 62.29 22.04
CA GLY A 203 -40.84 61.19 22.93
C GLY A 203 -40.53 59.82 22.25
N PRO A 204 -40.44 58.71 23.02
CA PRO A 204 -39.64 57.50 22.74
C PRO A 204 -40.50 56.26 22.33
N PRO A 205 -40.08 54.99 22.54
CA PRO A 205 -39.04 54.14 21.93
C PRO A 205 -39.63 52.85 21.25
N ARG A 206 -38.80 51.90 20.76
CA ARG A 206 -38.91 50.39 20.83
C ARG A 206 -38.63 49.57 19.54
N ARG A 207 -37.66 48.65 19.70
CA ARG A 207 -37.72 47.16 19.59
C ARG A 207 -38.27 46.48 18.31
N GLY A 208 -37.46 45.62 17.69
CA GLY A 208 -37.89 44.51 16.82
C GLY A 208 -36.74 43.54 16.50
N GLY A 209 -36.84 42.29 16.94
CA GLY A 209 -35.88 41.20 16.66
C GLY A 209 -36.14 40.48 15.31
N PRO A 210 -35.38 39.41 15.00
CA PRO A 210 -35.32 38.76 13.68
C PRO A 210 -36.35 37.61 13.54
N PRO A 211 -36.52 37.06 12.32
CA PRO A 211 -36.43 35.60 12.23
C PRO A 211 -35.73 35.06 10.97
N SER A 212 -34.84 34.09 11.22
CA SER A 212 -34.71 32.77 10.58
C SER A 212 -35.30 32.53 9.18
N GLY A 213 -34.42 32.19 8.24
CA GLY A 213 -34.74 31.44 7.01
C GLY A 213 -34.02 30.10 7.03
N THR A 214 -34.78 29.06 6.67
CA THR A 214 -34.48 27.63 6.53
C THR A 214 -33.40 27.29 5.52
#